data_AF-A0A956BGY4-F1
#
_entry.id   AF-A0A956BGY4-F1
#
_cell.length_a   1.000
_cell.length_b   1.000
_cell.length_c   1.000
_cell.angle_alpha   90.00
_cell.angle_beta   90.00
_cell.angle_gamma   90.00
#
_symmetry.space_group_name_H-M   'P 1'
#
loop_
_entity.id
_entity.type
_entity.pdbx_description
1 polymer ?
#
loop_
_entity_poly.entity_id
_entity_poly.type
_entity_poly.pdbx_seq_one_letter_code
_entity_poly.pdbx_strand_id
1 'polypeptide(L)'
;PEPPLMPSEIADRAVAHMRIAEFQQKLDPKNIFGSVVFGKKSREDIADRVAALEEELPRWDKYLEGRDYLANEFSLADIAVLPGLIHSELLGYPYHDKTPNLAAYLKRLKARPSVAESPFLRAVGGLFEQLGGTRVLAA
;
A
#
# COMPACT_ATOMS: atom_id res chain seq x y z
N PRO A 1 16.17 7.94 -12.73
CA PRO A 1 15.94 7.06 -13.89
C PRO A 1 15.31 7.89 -15.01
N GLU A 2 15.29 7.38 -16.24
CA GLU A 2 14.53 7.96 -17.35
C GLU A 2 13.31 7.09 -17.65
N PRO A 3 12.08 7.65 -17.68
CA PRO A 3 11.76 9.03 -17.29
C PRO A 3 11.93 9.28 -15.77
N PRO A 4 12.00 10.56 -15.34
CA PRO A 4 12.06 10.92 -13.93
C PRO A 4 10.91 10.31 -13.11
N LEU A 5 11.17 9.96 -11.85
CA LEU A 5 10.15 9.43 -10.92
C LEU A 5 9.61 10.48 -9.95
N MET A 6 9.89 11.75 -10.18
CA MET A 6 9.29 12.85 -9.45
C MET A 6 8.68 13.82 -10.45
N PRO A 7 7.48 14.35 -10.18
CA PRO A 7 6.82 15.23 -11.12
C PRO A 7 7.64 16.47 -11.47
N SER A 8 7.57 16.92 -12.72
CA SER A 8 8.24 18.17 -13.14
C SER A 8 7.58 19.40 -12.51
N GLU A 9 6.24 19.39 -12.43
CA GLU A 9 5.47 20.46 -11.81
C GLU A 9 5.72 20.52 -10.30
N ILE A 10 6.04 21.71 -9.81
CA ILE A 10 6.45 21.93 -8.41
C ILE A 10 5.31 21.55 -7.45
N ALA A 11 4.07 21.88 -7.80
CA ALA A 11 2.91 21.54 -6.99
C ALA A 11 2.75 20.02 -6.84
N ASP A 12 2.87 19.28 -7.93
CA ASP A 12 2.73 17.82 -7.94
C ASP A 12 3.90 17.14 -7.24
N ARG A 13 5.11 17.70 -7.38
CA ARG A 13 6.29 17.26 -6.62
C ARG A 13 6.10 17.43 -5.11
N ALA A 14 5.52 18.55 -4.67
CA ALA A 14 5.21 18.78 -3.27
C ALA A 14 4.18 17.75 -2.76
N VAL A 15 3.16 17.44 -3.57
CA VAL A 15 2.19 16.38 -3.25
C VAL A 15 2.88 15.03 -3.11
N ALA A 16 3.76 14.65 -4.04
CA ALA A 16 4.51 13.40 -3.97
C ALA A 16 5.33 13.30 -2.67
N HIS A 17 6.07 14.34 -2.31
CA HIS A 17 6.82 14.38 -1.05
C HIS A 17 5.92 14.27 0.18
N MET A 18 4.79 14.98 0.19
CA MET A 18 3.83 14.91 1.29
C MET A 18 3.27 13.49 1.44
N ARG A 19 2.92 12.80 0.34
CA ARG A 19 2.42 11.42 0.39
C ARG A 19 3.47 10.44 0.90
N ILE A 20 4.73 10.58 0.48
CA ILE A 20 5.84 9.76 1.01
C ILE A 20 5.98 9.98 2.52
N ALA A 21 5.97 11.23 2.98
CA ALA A 21 6.09 11.57 4.40
C ALA A 21 4.89 11.04 5.21
N GLU A 22 3.66 11.23 4.72
CA GLU A 22 2.45 10.70 5.37
C GLU A 22 2.50 9.17 5.47
N PHE A 23 2.90 8.46 4.41
CA PHE A 23 3.07 7.00 4.44
C PHE A 23 4.05 6.57 5.54
N GLN A 24 5.22 7.20 5.58
CA GLN A 24 6.27 6.91 6.54
C GLN A 24 5.90 7.24 7.99
N GLN A 25 4.92 8.12 8.22
CA GLN A 25 4.50 8.49 9.57
C GLN A 25 3.23 7.76 10.02
N LYS A 26 2.35 7.42 9.08
CA LYS A 26 1.02 6.90 9.39
C LYS A 26 0.86 5.43 9.08
N LEU A 27 1.41 4.93 7.98
CA LEU A 27 1.17 3.56 7.53
C LEU A 27 2.36 2.64 7.83
N ASP A 28 3.57 3.03 7.42
CA ASP A 28 4.78 2.20 7.53
C ASP A 28 5.16 1.84 8.99
N PRO A 29 5.15 2.77 9.96
CA PRO A 29 5.60 2.49 11.33
C PRO A 29 4.75 1.46 12.07
N LYS A 30 3.53 1.17 11.58
CA LYS A 30 2.66 0.18 12.22
C LYS A 30 3.25 -1.22 12.10
N ASN A 31 4.04 -1.49 11.06
CA ASN A 31 4.71 -2.78 10.80
C ASN A 31 3.80 -4.00 11.07
N ILE A 32 2.55 -3.92 10.62
CA ILE A 32 1.53 -4.97 10.82
C ILE A 32 2.00 -6.26 10.16
N PHE A 33 2.48 -6.15 8.91
CA PHE A 33 3.01 -7.28 8.16
C PHE A 33 4.12 -8.04 8.87
N GLY A 34 5.18 -7.33 9.28
CA GLY A 34 6.29 -8.00 9.96
C GLY A 34 5.87 -8.60 11.30
N SER A 35 4.97 -7.94 12.03
CA SER A 35 4.42 -8.43 13.29
C SER A 35 3.67 -9.76 13.12
N VAL A 36 2.88 -9.89 12.06
CA VAL A 36 2.05 -11.08 11.80
C VAL A 36 2.90 -12.20 11.18
N VAL A 37 3.65 -11.89 10.12
CA VAL A 37 4.36 -12.89 9.32
C VAL A 37 5.58 -13.45 10.05
N PHE A 38 6.40 -12.56 10.63
CA PHE A 38 7.65 -12.93 11.29
C PHE A 38 7.49 -13.03 12.81
N GLY A 39 6.69 -12.12 13.39
CA GLY A 39 6.41 -12.10 14.83
C GLY A 39 5.31 -13.05 15.29
N LYS A 40 4.57 -13.68 14.36
CA LYS A 40 3.45 -14.60 14.63
C LYS A 40 2.35 -14.01 15.53
N LYS A 41 2.19 -12.68 15.51
CA LYS A 41 1.16 -11.98 16.28
C LYS A 41 -0.23 -12.17 15.67
N SER A 42 -1.24 -12.37 16.52
CA SER A 42 -2.65 -12.41 16.12
C SER A 42 -3.21 -11.00 15.90
N ARG A 43 -4.46 -10.86 15.44
CA ARG A 43 -5.13 -9.55 15.31
C ARG A 43 -5.24 -8.87 16.68
N GLU A 44 -5.54 -9.64 17.74
CA GLU A 44 -5.70 -9.16 19.11
C GLU A 44 -4.39 -8.58 19.65
N ASP A 45 -3.24 -9.22 19.38
CA ASP A 45 -1.92 -8.76 19.82
C ASP A 45 -1.51 -7.38 19.25
N ILE A 46 -2.15 -6.97 18.14
CA ILE A 46 -1.86 -5.72 17.42
C ILE A 46 -3.12 -4.90 17.13
N ALA A 47 -4.16 -5.05 17.94
CA ALA A 47 -5.48 -4.46 17.71
C ALA A 47 -5.41 -2.94 17.46
N ASP A 48 -4.67 -2.19 18.26
CA ASP A 48 -4.52 -0.73 18.11
C ASP A 48 -3.92 -0.34 16.75
N ARG A 49 -2.98 -1.15 16.25
CA ARG A 49 -2.31 -0.90 14.97
C ARG A 49 -3.25 -1.19 13.81
N VAL A 50 -4.03 -2.26 13.93
CA VAL A 50 -5.06 -2.63 12.96
C VAL A 50 -6.15 -1.56 12.91
N ALA A 51 -6.66 -1.11 14.05
CA ALA A 51 -7.63 -0.04 14.13
C ALA A 51 -7.10 1.25 13.48
N ALA A 52 -5.86 1.64 13.77
CA ALA A 52 -5.25 2.82 13.17
C ALA A 52 -5.01 2.66 11.65
N LEU A 53 -4.82 1.44 11.13
CA LEU A 53 -4.73 1.20 9.69
C LEU A 53 -6.12 1.37 9.04
N GLU A 54 -7.14 0.77 9.64
CA GLU A 54 -8.52 0.82 9.18
C GLU A 54 -9.10 2.24 9.20
N GLU A 55 -8.64 3.09 10.12
CA GLU A 55 -8.97 4.53 10.16
C GLU A 55 -8.24 5.34 9.06
N GLU A 56 -7.00 5.00 8.75
CA GLU A 56 -6.16 5.77 7.83
C GLU A 56 -6.45 5.44 6.36
N LEU A 57 -6.69 4.18 5.99
CA LEU A 57 -6.87 3.77 4.59
C LEU A 57 -8.03 4.51 3.85
N PRO A 58 -9.17 4.82 4.48
CA PRO A 58 -10.21 5.64 3.85
C PRO A 58 -9.73 7.05 3.43
N ARG A 59 -8.75 7.64 4.13
CA ARG A 59 -8.16 8.93 3.73
C ARG A 59 -7.33 8.78 2.46
N TRP A 60 -6.58 7.69 2.36
CA TRP A 60 -5.79 7.35 1.17
C TRP A 60 -6.67 7.03 -0.04
N ASP A 61 -7.82 6.39 0.20
CA ASP A 61 -8.83 6.18 -0.83
C ASP A 61 -9.33 7.50 -1.43
N LYS A 62 -9.65 8.48 -0.58
CA LYS A 62 -10.06 9.82 -1.01
C LYS A 62 -8.98 10.56 -1.79
N TYR A 63 -7.69 10.33 -1.51
CA TYR A 63 -6.61 10.94 -2.29
C TYR A 63 -6.58 10.47 -3.75
N LEU A 64 -7.21 9.34 -4.06
CA LEU A 64 -7.28 8.77 -5.40
C LEU A 64 -8.61 9.07 -6.10
N GLU A 65 -9.53 9.80 -5.47
CA GLU A 65 -10.77 10.22 -6.11
C GLU A 65 -10.47 11.10 -7.33
N GLY A 66 -10.85 10.61 -8.51
CA GLY A 66 -10.58 11.28 -9.78
C GLY A 66 -9.10 11.28 -10.21
N ARG A 67 -8.23 10.46 -9.61
CA ARG A 67 -6.79 10.41 -9.92
C ARG A 67 -6.31 9.00 -10.24
N ASP A 68 -5.34 8.91 -11.14
CA ASP A 68 -4.70 7.63 -11.47
C ASP A 68 -3.52 7.29 -10.54
N TYR A 69 -2.85 8.31 -10.00
CA TYR A 69 -1.66 8.18 -9.15
C TYR A 69 -1.68 9.21 -8.02
N LEU A 70 -0.88 8.98 -6.98
CA LEU A 70 -0.88 9.80 -5.77
C LEU A 70 -0.43 11.25 -6.00
N ALA A 71 0.28 11.51 -7.09
CA ALA A 71 0.77 12.82 -7.49
C ALA A 71 0.49 13.12 -8.98
N ASN A 72 -0.72 12.79 -9.43
CA ASN A 72 -1.22 12.91 -10.83
C ASN A 72 -0.54 11.98 -11.84
N GLU A 73 0.79 11.94 -11.84
CA GLU A 73 1.58 10.97 -12.60
C GLU A 73 2.27 9.96 -11.69
N PHE A 74 2.71 8.85 -12.28
CA PHE A 74 3.41 7.81 -11.54
C PHE A 74 4.76 8.33 -11.02
N SER A 75 5.00 8.14 -9.74
CA SER A 75 6.10 8.77 -9.02
C SER A 75 6.68 7.88 -7.92
N LEU A 76 7.71 8.39 -7.24
CA LEU A 76 8.25 7.77 -6.03
C LEU A 76 7.21 7.61 -4.92
N ALA A 77 6.15 8.42 -4.88
CA ALA A 77 5.08 8.24 -3.91
C ALA A 77 4.35 6.91 -4.12
N ASP A 78 4.04 6.57 -5.37
CA ASP A 78 3.37 5.32 -5.71
C ASP A 78 4.26 4.11 -5.40
N ILE A 79 5.56 4.23 -5.68
CA ILE A 79 6.57 3.21 -5.38
C ILE A 79 6.72 3.00 -3.87
N ALA A 80 6.77 4.07 -3.09
CA ALA A 80 6.93 4.01 -1.64
C ALA A 80 5.73 3.33 -0.96
N VAL A 81 4.52 3.62 -1.43
CA VAL A 81 3.27 3.17 -0.79
C VAL A 81 2.88 1.75 -1.20
N LEU A 82 3.23 1.33 -2.42
CA LEU A 82 2.84 0.05 -3.00
C LEU A 82 3.10 -1.17 -2.09
N PRO A 83 4.29 -1.37 -1.48
CA PRO A 83 4.53 -2.51 -0.63
C PRO A 83 3.56 -2.59 0.56
N GLY A 84 3.23 -1.46 1.18
CA GLY A 84 2.29 -1.40 2.31
C GLY A 84 0.86 -1.81 1.93
N LEU A 85 0.41 -1.42 0.73
CA LEU A 85 -0.91 -1.83 0.23
C LEU A 85 -0.95 -3.31 -0.13
N ILE A 86 0.10 -3.82 -0.78
CA ILE A 86 0.24 -5.25 -1.07
C ILE A 86 0.22 -6.05 0.23
N HIS A 87 0.99 -5.65 1.23
CA HIS A 87 1.01 -6.33 2.52
C HIS A 87 -0.36 -6.37 3.20
N SER A 88 -1.11 -5.27 3.15
CA SER A 88 -2.47 -5.22 3.69
C SER A 88 -3.41 -6.17 2.95
N GLU A 89 -3.31 -6.25 1.62
CA GLU A 89 -4.09 -7.18 0.80
C GLU A 89 -3.76 -8.65 1.13
N LEU A 90 -2.47 -9.00 1.28
CA LEU A 90 -2.04 -10.35 1.67
C LEU A 90 -2.60 -10.76 3.03
N LEU A 91 -2.70 -9.82 3.95
CA LEU A 91 -3.29 -10.03 5.28
C LEU A 91 -4.82 -9.98 5.27
N GLY A 92 -5.45 -9.84 4.10
CA GLY A 92 -6.89 -9.96 3.91
C GLY A 92 -7.69 -8.67 3.98
N TYR A 93 -7.06 -7.49 3.87
CA TYR A 93 -7.82 -6.23 3.89
C TYR A 93 -8.80 -6.16 2.70
N PRO A 94 -10.10 -5.94 2.92
CA PRO A 94 -11.13 -5.99 1.88
C PRO A 94 -11.20 -4.66 1.10
N TYR A 95 -10.17 -4.39 0.27
CA TYR A 95 -10.06 -3.14 -0.49
C TYR A 95 -11.30 -2.83 -1.33
N HIS A 96 -11.87 -3.83 -2.03
CA HIS A 96 -13.03 -3.62 -2.90
C HIS A 96 -14.26 -3.08 -2.16
N ASP A 97 -14.45 -3.48 -0.90
CA ASP A 97 -15.64 -3.13 -0.12
C ASP A 97 -15.43 -1.84 0.68
N LYS A 98 -14.22 -1.63 1.22
CA LYS A 98 -13.94 -0.50 2.13
C LYS A 98 -13.30 0.71 1.45
N THR A 99 -12.51 0.49 0.41
CA THR A 99 -11.67 1.52 -0.24
C THR A 99 -11.51 1.22 -1.74
N PRO A 100 -12.57 1.44 -2.54
CA PRO A 100 -12.61 1.01 -3.93
C PRO A 100 -11.63 1.76 -4.85
N ASN A 101 -11.27 3.01 -4.54
CA ASN A 101 -10.28 3.75 -5.32
C ASN A 101 -8.88 3.17 -5.09
N LEU A 102 -8.55 2.78 -3.85
CA LEU A 102 -7.32 2.03 -3.55
C LEU A 102 -7.32 0.67 -4.22
N ALA A 103 -8.46 -0.03 -4.31
CA ALA A 103 -8.55 -1.30 -5.02
C ALA A 103 -8.20 -1.13 -6.51
N ALA A 104 -8.81 -0.15 -7.17
CA ALA A 104 -8.55 0.16 -8.58
C ALA A 104 -7.10 0.61 -8.82
N TYR A 105 -6.58 1.45 -7.93
CA TYR A 105 -5.21 1.92 -7.96
C TYR A 105 -4.18 0.79 -7.75
N LEU A 106 -4.40 -0.10 -6.78
CA LEU A 106 -3.52 -1.24 -6.54
C LEU A 106 -3.48 -2.18 -7.75
N LYS A 107 -4.63 -2.44 -8.37
CA LYS A 107 -4.73 -3.20 -9.62
C LYS A 107 -3.92 -2.53 -10.73
N ARG A 108 -4.05 -1.20 -10.90
CA ARG A 108 -3.29 -0.41 -11.88
C ARG A 108 -1.79 -0.52 -11.64
N LEU A 109 -1.33 -0.36 -10.39
CA LEU A 109 0.09 -0.45 -10.04
C LEU A 109 0.67 -1.83 -10.34
N LYS A 110 0.00 -2.90 -9.93
CA LYS A 110 0.45 -4.28 -10.19
C LYS A 110 0.55 -4.61 -11.68
N ALA A 111 -0.28 -3.99 -12.51
CA ALA A 111 -0.27 -4.18 -13.96
C ALA A 111 0.86 -3.40 -14.67
N ARG A 112 1.54 -2.48 -14.00
CA ARG A 112 2.67 -1.74 -14.61
C ARG A 112 3.82 -2.70 -14.89
N PRO A 113 4.47 -2.69 -16.08
CA PRO A 113 5.60 -3.57 -16.37
C PRO A 113 6.72 -3.49 -15.33
N SER A 114 7.08 -2.28 -14.89
CA SER A 114 8.11 -2.06 -13.87
C SER A 114 7.80 -2.71 -12.51
N VAL A 115 6.52 -2.94 -12.20
CA VAL A 115 6.08 -3.59 -10.97
C VAL A 115 5.87 -5.08 -11.19
N ALA A 116 5.21 -5.47 -12.29
CA ALA A 116 4.92 -6.85 -12.65
C ALA A 116 6.19 -7.68 -12.83
N GLU A 117 7.25 -7.08 -13.38
CA GLU A 117 8.55 -7.73 -13.59
C GLU A 117 9.46 -7.64 -12.35
N SER A 118 9.05 -6.91 -11.31
CA SER A 118 9.86 -6.72 -10.12
C SER A 118 10.03 -8.04 -9.36
N PRO A 119 11.25 -8.36 -8.87
CA PRO A 119 11.47 -9.52 -8.00
C PRO A 119 10.61 -9.48 -6.72
N PHE A 120 10.25 -8.28 -6.26
CA PHE A 120 9.40 -8.07 -5.10
C PHE A 120 8.04 -8.73 -5.26
N LEU A 121 7.31 -8.46 -6.36
CA LEU A 121 5.97 -9.00 -6.56
C LEU A 121 5.99 -10.54 -6.66
N ARG A 122 7.04 -11.09 -7.30
CA ARG A 122 7.25 -12.54 -7.38
C ARG A 122 7.52 -13.16 -6.01
N ALA A 123 8.35 -12.54 -5.19
CA ALA A 123 8.65 -13.01 -3.83
C ALA A 123 7.41 -12.97 -2.92
N VAL A 124 6.63 -11.90 -3.03
CA VAL A 124 5.39 -11.73 -2.26
C VAL A 124 4.33 -12.78 -2.63
N GLY A 125 4.18 -13.11 -3.91
CA GLY A 125 3.24 -14.15 -4.35
C GLY A 125 3.52 -15.50 -3.68
N GLY A 126 4.79 -15.94 -3.65
CA GLY A 126 5.17 -17.17 -2.97
C GLY A 126 4.96 -17.12 -1.45
N LEU A 127 5.12 -15.95 -0.83
CA LEU A 127 4.87 -15.77 0.59
C LEU A 127 3.37 -15.87 0.93
N PHE A 128 2.48 -15.41 0.06
CA PHE A 128 1.03 -15.58 0.24
C PHE A 128 0.63 -17.05 0.34
N GLU A 129 1.16 -17.89 -0.56
CA GLU A 129 0.92 -19.33 -0.57
C GLU A 129 1.41 -19.99 0.73
N GLN A 130 2.59 -19.58 1.21
CA GLN A 130 3.17 -20.06 2.48
C GLN A 130 2.39 -19.60 3.71
N LEU A 131 1.78 -18.41 3.67
CA LEU A 131 1.00 -17.87 4.78
C LEU A 131 -0.35 -18.57 4.99
N GLY A 132 -0.73 -19.51 4.10
CA GLY A 132 -1.90 -20.37 4.28
C GLY A 132 -3.22 -19.60 4.43
N GLY A 133 -3.29 -18.38 3.92
CA GLY A 133 -4.48 -17.53 4.07
C GLY A 133 -4.59 -16.80 5.43
N THR A 134 -3.47 -16.48 6.09
CA THR A 134 -3.46 -15.59 7.27
C THR A 134 -4.19 -14.28 6.94
N ARG A 135 -5.33 -14.07 7.60
CA ARG A 135 -6.33 -13.04 7.25
C ARG A 135 -6.65 -12.11 8.41
N VAL A 136 -5.63 -11.62 9.10
CA VAL A 136 -5.82 -10.77 10.30
C VAL A 136 -6.51 -9.44 10.01
N LEU A 137 -6.58 -9.01 8.75
CA LEU A 137 -7.30 -7.81 8.29
C LEU A 137 -8.66 -8.11 7.62
N ALA A 138 -9.05 -9.39 7.51
CA ALA A 138 -10.38 -9.77 7.02
C ALA A 138 -11.40 -9.62 8.15
N ALA A 139 -11.90 -8.40 8.34
CA ALA A 139 -12.98 -8.08 9.25
C ALA A 139 -14.09 -7.33 8.52
#